data_AF-A0AA88H812-F1
#
_entry.id   AF-A0AA88H812-F1
#
_cell.length_a   1.000
_cell.length_b   1.000
_cell.length_c   1.000
_cell.angle_alpha   90.00
_cell.angle_beta   90.00
_cell.angle_gamma   90.00
#
_symmetry.space_group_name_H-M   'P 1'
#
loop_
_entity.id
_entity.type
_entity.pdbx_description
1 polymer ?
#
loop_
_entity_poly.entity_id
_entity_poly.type
_entity_poly.pdbx_seq_one_letter_code
_entity_poly.pdbx_strand_id
1 'polypeptide(L)'
;MMDLPDGFLTVDPDLWEDRHDYKLASETVRSLKVVNDHAERGVALIQEYSGFITQDESQLQFLLQVVNEHRRVYPDSRKQTLSGQP
;
A
#
# COMPACT_ATOMS: atom_id res chain seq x y z
N MET A 1 8.64 -18.09 -11.53
CA MET A 1 7.64 -17.95 -10.45
C MET A 1 8.29 -18.48 -9.20
N MET A 2 8.19 -17.79 -8.06
CA MET A 2 8.78 -18.30 -6.81
C MET A 2 7.92 -19.48 -6.34
N ASP A 3 8.52 -20.66 -6.22
CA ASP A 3 7.82 -21.88 -5.84
C ASP A 3 7.71 -21.92 -4.32
N LEU A 4 6.67 -21.26 -3.80
CA LEU A 4 6.39 -21.16 -2.37
C LEU A 4 5.38 -22.24 -1.98
N PRO A 5 5.57 -22.93 -0.85
CA PRO A 5 4.58 -23.87 -0.37
C PRO A 5 3.28 -23.13 -0.02
N ASP A 6 2.19 -23.52 -0.66
CA ASP A 6 0.89 -22.83 -0.58
C ASP A 6 -0.19 -23.63 0.17
N GLY A 7 0.15 -24.83 0.66
CA GLY A 7 -0.80 -25.72 1.36
C GLY A 7 -1.51 -25.08 2.55
N PHE A 8 -0.90 -24.08 3.19
CA PHE A 8 -1.50 -23.32 4.28
C PHE A 8 -2.71 -22.48 3.82
N LEU A 9 -2.81 -22.09 2.54
CA LEU A 9 -3.94 -21.34 1.98
C LEU A 9 -5.26 -22.12 1.98
N THR A 10 -5.19 -23.43 2.20
CA THR A 10 -6.37 -24.32 2.20
C THR A 10 -6.99 -24.51 3.59
N VAL A 11 -6.40 -23.91 4.63
CA VAL A 11 -6.88 -24.01 6.01
C VAL A 11 -7.20 -22.63 6.59
N ASP A 12 -7.87 -22.64 7.74
CA ASP A 12 -8.22 -21.42 8.48
C ASP A 12 -6.98 -20.56 8.80
N PRO A 13 -7.01 -19.25 8.54
CA PRO A 13 -5.94 -18.31 8.88
C PRO A 13 -5.48 -18.36 10.33
N ASP A 14 -6.35 -18.69 11.26
CA ASP A 14 -6.02 -18.79 12.68
C ASP A 14 -5.00 -19.92 12.97
N LEU A 15 -4.90 -20.90 12.05
CA LEU A 15 -3.97 -22.03 12.16
C LEU A 15 -2.65 -21.81 11.43
N TRP A 16 -2.49 -20.71 10.68
CA TRP A 16 -1.32 -20.51 9.81
C TRP A 16 0.00 -20.46 10.58
N GLU A 17 0.03 -19.79 11.73
CA GLU A 17 1.25 -19.66 12.55
C GLU A 17 1.77 -21.01 13.08
N ASP A 18 0.93 -22.04 13.13
CA ASP A 18 1.32 -23.39 13.55
C ASP A 18 1.83 -24.24 12.37
N ARG A 19 1.58 -23.80 11.14
CA ARG A 19 1.87 -24.56 9.93
C ARG A 19 3.31 -24.40 9.45
N HIS A 20 3.94 -25.53 9.12
CA HIS A 20 5.33 -25.57 8.66
C HIS A 20 5.50 -24.94 7.26
N ASP A 21 4.57 -25.22 6.35
CA ASP A 21 4.51 -24.62 5.01
C ASP A 21 4.33 -23.10 5.08
N TYR A 22 3.51 -22.58 6.00
CA TYR A 22 3.42 -21.13 6.23
C TYR A 22 4.74 -20.52 6.69
N LYS A 23 5.41 -21.14 7.67
CA LYS A 23 6.71 -20.64 8.19
C LYS A 23 7.77 -20.56 7.10
N LEU A 24 7.86 -21.59 6.26
CA LEU A 24 8.81 -21.65 5.16
C LEU A 24 8.52 -20.59 4.09
N ALA A 25 7.25 -20.42 3.71
CA ALA A 25 6.84 -19.38 2.78
C ALA A 25 7.10 -17.97 3.36
N SER A 26 6.78 -17.77 4.64
CA SER A 26 6.94 -16.50 5.35
C SER A 26 8.41 -16.10 5.49
N GLU A 27 9.29 -17.03 5.86
CA GLU A 27 10.75 -16.78 5.90
C GLU A 27 11.29 -16.41 4.53
N THR A 28 10.87 -17.15 3.50
CA THR A 28 11.27 -16.86 2.12
C THR A 28 10.84 -15.46 1.70
N VAL A 29 9.58 -15.09 1.93
CA VAL A 29 9.05 -13.74 1.64
C VAL A 29 9.78 -12.66 2.45
N ARG A 30 10.09 -12.89 3.73
CA ARG A 30 10.81 -11.93 4.58
C ARG A 30 12.26 -11.73 4.14
N SER A 31 12.89 -12.76 3.60
CA SER A 31 14.26 -12.70 3.07
C SER A 31 14.36 -11.95 1.74
N LEU A 32 13.23 -11.76 1.04
CA LEU A 32 13.21 -10.93 -0.15
C LEU A 32 13.59 -9.51 0.25
N LYS A 33 14.72 -9.04 -0.29
CA LYS A 33 15.11 -7.65 -0.18
C LYS A 33 14.02 -6.81 -0.83
N VAL A 34 13.19 -6.16 -0.01
CA VAL A 34 12.27 -5.12 -0.48
C VAL A 34 13.13 -3.93 -0.88
N VAL A 35 13.65 -3.98 -2.09
CA VAL A 35 14.45 -2.89 -2.71
C VAL A 35 13.61 -1.66 -3.02
N ASN A 36 12.29 -1.75 -2.83
CA ASN A 36 11.41 -0.62 -3.02
C ASN A 36 11.44 0.24 -1.75
N ASP A 37 12.35 1.22 -1.72
CA ASP A 37 12.29 2.28 -0.73
C ASP A 37 10.88 2.88 -0.80
N HIS A 38 10.21 3.03 0.33
CA HIS A 38 8.86 3.61 0.36
C HIS A 38 8.84 4.99 -0.31
N ALA A 39 9.97 5.72 -0.28
CA ALA A 39 10.15 6.97 -1.01
C ALA A 39 10.16 6.76 -2.54
N GLU A 40 10.92 5.80 -3.06
CA GLU A 40 10.96 5.50 -4.50
C GLU A 40 9.59 5.06 -5.02
N ARG A 41 8.88 4.20 -4.27
CA ARG A 41 7.50 3.82 -4.60
C ARG A 41 6.56 5.02 -4.59
N GLY A 42 6.72 5.92 -3.62
CA GLY A 42 5.92 7.13 -3.50
C GLY A 42 6.14 8.08 -4.67
N VAL A 43 7.38 8.26 -5.09
CA VAL A 43 7.76 9.09 -6.24
C VAL A 43 7.24 8.48 -7.55
N ALA A 44 7.41 7.18 -7.77
CA ALA A 44 6.88 6.52 -8.96
C ALA A 44 5.35 6.62 -9.02
N LEU A 45 4.68 6.37 -7.89
CA LEU A 45 3.22 6.45 -7.81
C LEU A 45 2.71 7.86 -8.13
N ILE A 46 3.36 8.90 -7.59
CA ILE A 46 2.92 10.27 -7.87
C ILE A 46 3.21 10.65 -9.31
N GLN A 47 4.38 10.31 -9.86
CA GLN A 47 4.75 10.61 -11.24
C GLN A 47 3.83 9.92 -12.25
N GLU A 48 3.60 8.61 -12.09
CA GLU A 48 2.73 7.85 -12.98
C GLU A 48 1.27 8.31 -12.84
N TYR A 49 0.75 8.40 -11.62
CA TYR A 49 -0.65 8.72 -11.38
C TYR A 49 -0.98 10.16 -11.76
N SER A 50 -0.14 11.12 -11.35
CA SER A 50 -0.38 12.52 -11.70
C SER A 50 -0.25 12.75 -13.19
N GLY A 51 0.63 12.03 -13.88
CA GLY A 51 0.78 12.08 -15.34
C GLY A 51 -0.48 11.67 -16.11
N PHE A 52 -1.37 10.85 -15.51
CA PHE A 52 -2.70 10.56 -16.08
C PHE A 52 -3.71 11.68 -15.85
N ILE A 53 -3.56 12.49 -14.79
CA ILE A 53 -4.47 13.59 -14.46
C ILE A 53 -4.08 14.84 -15.24
N THR A 54 -2.81 15.21 -15.21
CA THR A 54 -2.29 16.41 -15.85
C THR A 54 -0.80 16.29 -16.14
N GLN A 55 -0.37 16.87 -17.25
CA GLN A 55 1.06 17.08 -17.57
C GLN A 55 1.50 18.53 -17.35
N ASP A 56 0.58 19.39 -16.88
CA ASP A 56 0.87 20.77 -16.51
C ASP A 56 1.31 20.85 -15.04
N GLU A 57 2.52 21.37 -14.83
CA GLU A 57 3.12 21.45 -13.49
C GLU A 57 2.34 22.37 -12.54
N SER A 58 1.70 23.43 -13.06
CA SER A 58 0.90 24.33 -12.23
C SER A 58 -0.36 23.63 -11.73
N GLN A 59 -1.03 22.88 -12.60
CA GLN A 59 -2.17 22.05 -12.23
C GLN A 59 -1.78 20.95 -11.23
N LEU A 60 -0.60 20.35 -11.40
CA LEU A 60 -0.06 19.40 -10.44
C LEU A 60 0.10 20.04 -9.05
N GLN A 61 0.67 21.24 -8.96
CA GLN A 61 0.83 21.94 -7.69
C GLN A 61 -0.52 22.22 -7.00
N PHE A 62 -1.53 22.66 -7.75
CA PHE A 62 -2.87 22.84 -7.20
C PHE A 62 -3.48 21.53 -6.69
N LEU A 63 -3.34 20.44 -7.46
CA LEU A 63 -3.82 19.12 -7.06
C LEU A 63 -3.17 18.67 -5.75
N LEU A 64 -1.85 18.83 -5.61
CA LEU A 64 -1.12 18.44 -4.40
C LEU A 64 -1.58 19.21 -3.17
N GLN A 65 -1.89 20.51 -3.30
CA GLN A 65 -2.44 21.31 -2.21
C GLN A 65 -3.80 20.79 -1.74
N VAL A 66 -4.71 20.48 -2.68
CA VAL A 66 -6.03 19.93 -2.36
C VAL A 66 -5.92 18.56 -1.68
N VAL A 67 -5.03 17.69 -2.18
CA VAL A 67 -4.78 16.37 -1.57
C VAL A 67 -4.20 16.51 -0.17
N ASN A 68 -3.29 17.47 0.06
CA ASN A 68 -2.70 17.71 1.37
C ASN A 68 -3.76 18.15 2.38
N GLU A 69 -4.59 19.12 2.01
CA GLU A 69 -5.67 19.61 2.87
C GLU A 69 -6.69 18.50 3.15
N HIS A 70 -7.06 17.70 2.14
CA HIS A 70 -7.94 16.54 2.34
C HIS A 70 -7.36 15.55 3.36
N ARG A 71 -6.06 15.23 3.31
CA ARG A 71 -5.41 14.36 4.30
C ARG A 71 -5.38 14.97 5.69
N ARG A 72 -5.33 16.30 5.81
CA ARG A 72 -5.40 17.00 7.09
C ARG A 72 -6.79 16.89 7.72
N VAL A 73 -7.83 17.02 6.90
CA VAL A 73 -9.24 16.89 7.33
C VAL A 73 -9.61 15.42 7.61
N TYR A 74 -9.09 14.50 6.80
CA TYR A 74 -9.35 13.06 6.90
C TYR A 74 -8.04 12.29 7.13
N PRO A 75 -7.51 12.28 8.37
CA PRO A 75 -6.21 11.69 8.69
C PRO A 75 -6.21 10.15 8.65
N ASP A 76 -7.39 9.53 8.71
CA ASP A 76 -7.55 8.09 8.65
C ASP A 76 -8.74 7.68 7.78
N SER A 77 -8.82 6.38 7.46
CA SER A 77 -9.89 5.81 6.63
C SER A 77 -11.09 5.29 7.43
N ARG A 78 -11.27 5.72 8.69
CA ARG A 78 -12.38 5.26 9.52
C ARG A 78 -13.67 5.92 9.06
N LYS A 79 -14.78 5.17 9.10
CA LYS A 79 -16.13 5.70 8.78
C LYS A 79 -16.51 6.91 9.63
N GLN A 80 -16.08 6.95 10.89
CA GLN A 80 -16.34 8.07 11.81
C GLN A 80 -15.68 9.37 11.31
N THR A 81 -14.44 9.28 10.84
CA THR A 81 -13.68 10.40 10.27
C THR A 81 -14.33 10.94 9.00
N LEU A 82 -14.95 10.07 8.20
CA LEU A 82 -15.66 10.44 6.96
C LEU A 82 -17.08 11.00 7.20
N SER A 83 -17.68 10.72 8.37
CA SER A 83 -19.03 11.17 8.72
C SER A 83 -19.05 12.49 9.47
N GLY A 84 -17.90 12.93 9.99
CA GLY A 84 -17.71 14.28 10.53
C GLY A 84 -17.48 15.30 9.42
N GLN A 85 -18.48 15.51 8.54
CA GLN A 85 -18.52 16.74 7.76
C GLN A 85 -19.12 17.88 8.62
N PRO A 86 -18.72 19.15 8.42
CA PRO A 86 -19.61 20.26 8.73
C PRO A 86 -20.90 20.20 7.89
#